data_AF-A0A398BAJ9-F1
#
_entry.id   AF-A0A398BAJ9-F1
#
_cell.length_a   1.000
_cell.length_b   1.000
_cell.length_c   1.000
_cell.angle_alpha   90.00
_cell.angle_beta   90.00
_cell.angle_gamma   90.00
#
_symmetry.space_group_name_H-M   'P 1'
#
loop_
_entity.id
_entity.type
_entity.pdbx_description
1 polymer ?
#
loop_
_entity_poly.entity_id
_entity_poly.type
_entity_poly.pdbx_seq_one_letter_code
_entity_poly.pdbx_strand_id
1 'polypeptide(L)'
;MATNEIKIDPQLFTELTSTLSSESSEVEGMIAALDHLKQSMMDQGINSSSLSILVNYCDTLINMMNITSDSLVLLNDNAKTMSKAYVDTDEHAAQLHRTYGSETRY
;
A
#
# COMPACT_ATOMS: atom_id res chain seq x y z
N MET A 1 35.86 -10.74 -4.07
CA MET A 1 34.52 -11.31 -3.85
C MET A 1 33.66 -10.21 -3.27
N ALA A 2 32.69 -9.69 -4.02
CA ALA A 2 31.78 -8.68 -3.50
C ALA A 2 30.82 -9.37 -2.53
N THR A 3 30.94 -9.06 -1.23
CA THR A 3 29.88 -9.33 -0.27
C THR A 3 28.68 -8.48 -0.69
N ASN A 4 27.73 -9.08 -1.39
CA ASN A 4 26.41 -8.49 -1.60
C ASN A 4 25.68 -8.48 -0.25
N GLU A 5 26.07 -7.54 0.60
CA GLU A 5 25.38 -7.23 1.83
C GLU A 5 24.02 -6.67 1.43
N ILE A 6 22.95 -7.44 1.64
CA ILE A 6 21.58 -6.97 1.44
C ILE A 6 21.34 -5.90 2.49
N LYS A 7 21.56 -4.64 2.14
CA LYS A 7 21.28 -3.48 2.99
C LYS A 7 19.81 -3.12 2.84
N ILE A 8 18.94 -3.81 3.53
CA ILE A 8 17.56 -3.35 3.67
C ILE A 8 17.26 -3.18 5.14
N ASP A 9 16.90 -1.94 5.48
CA ASP A 9 16.56 -1.53 6.83
C ASP A 9 15.12 -1.98 7.17
N PRO A 10 14.91 -2.86 8.16
CA PRO A 10 13.58 -3.28 8.60
C PRO A 10 12.69 -2.10 9.03
N GLN A 11 13.30 -1.00 9.48
CA GLN A 11 12.59 0.20 9.86
C GLN A 11 11.93 0.87 8.65
N LEU A 12 12.57 0.87 7.48
CA LEU A 12 11.98 1.38 6.24
C LEU A 12 10.75 0.58 5.81
N PHE A 13 10.71 -0.74 6.04
CA PHE A 13 9.51 -1.54 5.77
C PHE A 13 8.36 -1.22 6.72
N THR A 14 8.69 -0.97 7.99
CA THR A 14 7.69 -0.57 8.99
C THR A 14 7.10 0.80 8.63
N GLU A 15 7.96 1.75 8.24
CA GLU A 15 7.53 3.08 7.78
C GLU A 15 6.70 3.00 6.49
N LEU A 16 7.10 2.18 5.53
CA LEU A 16 6.36 1.97 4.28
C LEU A 16 4.96 1.40 4.54
N THR A 17 4.86 0.33 5.31
CA THR A 17 3.56 -0.31 5.61
C THR A 17 2.65 0.61 6.43
N SER A 18 3.21 1.39 7.36
CA SER A 18 2.47 2.43 8.09
C SER A 18 1.96 3.52 7.15
N THR A 19 2.81 4.01 6.25
CA THR A 19 2.46 5.05 5.27
C THR A 19 1.34 4.55 4.36
N LEU A 20 1.49 3.37 3.75
CA LEU A 20 0.47 2.77 2.88
C LEU A 20 -0.87 2.57 3.59
N SER A 21 -0.85 2.20 4.88
CA SER A 21 -2.08 2.05 5.67
C SER A 21 -2.76 3.39 5.95
N SER A 22 -1.97 4.44 6.24
CA SER A 22 -2.49 5.80 6.43
C SER A 22 -3.12 6.34 5.13
N GLU A 23 -2.40 6.26 4.02
CA GLU A 23 -2.86 6.71 2.70
C GLU A 23 -4.13 5.95 2.27
N SER A 24 -4.23 4.65 2.56
CA SER A 24 -5.45 3.86 2.29
C SER A 24 -6.65 4.43 3.05
N SER A 25 -6.46 4.78 4.32
CA SER A 25 -7.53 5.39 5.13
C SER A 25 -7.92 6.78 4.62
N GLU A 26 -6.97 7.57 4.11
CA GLU A 26 -7.25 8.87 3.51
C GLU A 26 -8.05 8.74 2.22
N VAL A 27 -7.68 7.80 1.35
CA VAL A 27 -8.42 7.50 0.10
C VAL A 27 -9.86 7.06 0.39
N GLU A 28 -10.07 6.19 1.39
CA GLU A 28 -11.43 5.81 1.84
C GLU A 28 -12.24 7.03 2.30
N GLY A 29 -11.62 7.95 3.03
CA GLY A 29 -12.23 9.21 3.43
C GLY A 29 -12.62 10.09 2.24
N MET A 30 -11.78 10.15 1.21
CA MET A 30 -12.06 10.89 -0.03
C MET A 30 -13.22 10.26 -0.82
N ILE A 31 -13.28 8.93 -0.89
CA ILE A 31 -14.39 8.20 -1.54
C ILE A 31 -15.71 8.56 -0.85
N ALA A 32 -15.75 8.48 0.48
CA ALA A 32 -16.94 8.82 1.26
C ALA A 32 -17.37 10.28 1.07
N ALA A 33 -16.42 11.22 1.04
CA ALA A 33 -16.71 12.63 0.80
C ALA A 33 -17.27 12.89 -0.61
N LEU A 34 -16.72 12.22 -1.63
CA LEU A 34 -17.21 12.32 -3.01
C LEU A 34 -18.61 11.71 -3.16
N ASP A 35 -18.88 10.58 -2.52
CA ASP A 35 -20.21 9.97 -2.54
C ASP A 35 -21.25 10.87 -1.86
N HIS A 36 -20.91 11.44 -0.70
CA HIS A 36 -21.78 12.41 -0.03
C HIS A 36 -22.04 13.65 -0.89
N LEU A 37 -21.01 14.20 -1.55
CA LEU A 37 -21.16 15.31 -2.48
C LEU A 37 -22.08 14.94 -3.66
N LYS A 38 -21.90 13.74 -4.23
CA LYS A 38 -22.73 13.22 -5.31
C LYS A 38 -24.20 13.13 -4.89
N GLN A 39 -24.49 12.54 -3.73
CA GLN A 39 -25.86 12.45 -3.21
C GLN A 39 -26.46 13.84 -2.98
N SER A 40 -25.71 14.77 -2.39
CA SER A 40 -26.15 16.16 -2.21
C SER A 40 -26.50 16.85 -3.53
N MET A 41 -25.75 16.59 -4.61
CA MET A 41 -26.08 17.09 -5.93
C MET A 41 -27.33 16.44 -6.52
N MET A 42 -27.50 15.13 -6.32
CA MET A 42 -28.70 14.40 -6.76
C MET A 42 -29.96 14.91 -6.05
N ASP A 43 -29.89 15.15 -4.75
CA ASP A 43 -30.99 15.69 -3.94
C ASP A 43 -31.38 17.12 -4.37
N GLN A 44 -30.40 17.91 -4.82
CA GLN A 44 -30.62 19.24 -5.40
C GLN A 44 -31.16 19.19 -6.83
N GLY A 45 -31.38 18.00 -7.40
CA GLY A 45 -31.87 17.82 -8.77
C GLY A 45 -30.84 18.15 -9.85
N ILE A 46 -29.55 18.31 -9.51
CA ILE A 46 -28.48 18.67 -10.45
C ILE A 46 -28.35 17.61 -11.56
N ASN A 47 -28.57 16.34 -11.22
CA ASN A 47 -28.59 15.21 -12.16
C ASN A 47 -29.64 15.36 -13.29
N SER A 48 -30.70 16.15 -13.07
CA SER A 48 -31.75 16.43 -14.07
C SER A 48 -31.59 17.79 -14.76
N SER A 49 -30.53 18.52 -14.44
CA SER A 49 -30.24 19.85 -14.97
C SER A 49 -29.19 19.82 -16.08
N SER A 50 -28.88 21.00 -16.64
CA SER A 50 -27.73 21.19 -17.54
C SER A 50 -26.37 20.90 -16.88
N LEU A 51 -26.32 20.83 -15.54
CA LEU A 51 -25.12 20.54 -14.75
C LEU A 51 -24.98 19.05 -14.38
N SER A 52 -25.80 18.16 -14.96
CA SER A 52 -25.77 16.71 -14.69
C SER A 52 -24.40 16.07 -14.88
N ILE A 53 -23.55 16.63 -15.75
CA ILE A 53 -22.17 16.17 -15.95
C ILE A 53 -21.30 16.23 -14.68
N LEU A 54 -21.61 17.11 -13.73
CA LEU A 54 -20.89 17.19 -12.45
C LEU A 54 -21.09 15.93 -11.59
N VAL A 55 -22.27 15.32 -11.67
CA VAL A 55 -22.56 14.04 -10.99
C VAL A 55 -21.71 12.93 -11.60
N ASN A 56 -21.58 12.89 -12.93
CA ASN A 56 -20.74 11.93 -13.63
C ASN A 56 -19.24 12.12 -13.33
N TYR A 57 -18.80 13.36 -13.09
CA TYR A 57 -17.43 13.62 -12.64
C TYR A 57 -17.17 13.05 -11.24
N CYS A 58 -18.14 13.13 -10.32
CA CYS A 58 -18.01 12.47 -9.03
C CYS A 58 -17.91 10.95 -9.18
N ASP A 59 -18.72 10.34 -10.04
CA ASP A 59 -18.60 8.90 -10.35
C ASP A 59 -17.22 8.54 -10.89
N THR A 60 -16.68 9.37 -11.78
CA THR A 60 -15.34 9.15 -12.34
C THR A 60 -14.26 9.24 -11.26
N LEU A 61 -14.34 10.26 -10.38
CA LEU A 61 -13.39 10.43 -9.28
C LEU A 61 -13.49 9.29 -8.26
N ILE A 62 -14.71 8.86 -7.90
CA ILE A 62 -14.94 7.71 -7.01
C ILE A 62 -14.30 6.46 -7.61
N ASN A 63 -14.51 6.19 -8.90
CA ASN A 63 -13.89 5.05 -9.58
C ASN A 63 -12.37 5.12 -9.57
N MET A 64 -11.78 6.30 -9.83
CA MET A 64 -10.32 6.48 -9.75
C MET A 64 -9.81 6.22 -8.34
N MET A 65 -10.49 6.73 -7.31
CA MET A 65 -10.10 6.52 -5.92
C MET A 65 -10.22 5.05 -5.49
N ASN A 66 -11.24 4.32 -5.96
CA ASN A 66 -11.34 2.89 -5.72
C ASN A 66 -10.14 2.14 -6.31
N ILE A 67 -9.75 2.48 -7.55
CA ILE A 67 -8.55 1.89 -8.18
C ILE A 67 -7.28 2.23 -7.38
N THR A 68 -7.16 3.45 -6.89
CA THR A 68 -6.04 3.86 -6.03
C THR A 68 -6.03 3.07 -4.71
N SER A 69 -7.19 2.91 -4.07
CA SER A 69 -7.34 2.13 -2.85
C SER A 69 -6.91 0.68 -3.05
N ASP A 70 -7.40 0.02 -4.10
CA ASP A 70 -7.01 -1.34 -4.46
C ASP A 70 -5.50 -1.45 -4.70
N SER A 71 -4.91 -0.44 -5.35
CA SER A 71 -3.47 -0.39 -5.61
C SER A 71 -2.65 -0.25 -4.33
N LEU A 72 -3.12 0.55 -3.36
CA LEU A 72 -2.47 0.71 -2.05
C LEU A 72 -2.50 -0.60 -1.24
N VAL A 73 -3.63 -1.30 -1.26
CA VAL A 73 -3.76 -2.63 -0.62
C VAL A 73 -2.75 -3.61 -1.23
N LEU A 74 -2.70 -3.70 -2.56
CA LEU A 74 -1.75 -4.57 -3.26
C LEU A 74 -0.29 -4.21 -2.96
N LEU A 75 0.04 -2.92 -2.92
CA LEU A 75 1.39 -2.46 -2.56
C LEU A 75 1.76 -2.86 -1.13
N ASN A 76 0.82 -2.77 -0.19
CA ASN A 76 1.03 -3.15 1.21
C ASN A 76 1.27 -4.66 1.35
N ASP A 77 0.50 -5.48 0.64
CA ASP A 77 0.66 -6.94 0.64
C ASP A 77 1.98 -7.37 0.00
N ASN A 78 2.39 -6.71 -1.08
CA ASN A 78 3.71 -6.90 -1.68
C ASN A 78 4.83 -6.51 -0.72
N ALA A 79 4.71 -5.36 -0.04
CA ALA A 79 5.70 -4.91 0.94
C ALA A 79 5.85 -5.90 2.11
N LYS A 80 4.74 -6.43 2.64
CA LYS A 80 4.74 -7.47 3.68
C LYS A 80 5.39 -8.77 3.20
N THR A 81 5.08 -9.19 1.98
CA THR A 81 5.66 -10.40 1.38
C THR A 81 7.16 -10.27 1.21
N MET A 82 7.63 -9.13 0.70
CA MET A 82 9.06 -8.81 0.59
C MET A 82 9.73 -8.81 1.97
N SER A 83 9.14 -8.12 2.96
CA SER A 83 9.65 -8.08 4.33
C SER A 83 9.83 -9.48 4.92
N LYS A 84 8.83 -10.36 4.76
CA LYS A 84 8.92 -11.76 5.22
C LYS A 84 10.04 -12.52 4.52
N ALA A 85 10.13 -12.43 3.19
CA ALA A 85 11.17 -13.11 2.42
C ALA A 85 12.59 -12.67 2.84
N TYR A 86 12.76 -11.40 3.23
CA TYR A 86 14.02 -10.90 3.75
C TYR A 86 14.35 -11.46 5.12
N VAL A 87 13.41 -11.48 6.07
CA VAL A 87 13.61 -12.08 7.39
C VAL A 87 13.99 -13.56 7.25
N ASP A 88 13.25 -14.32 6.43
CA ASP A 88 13.53 -15.74 6.20
C ASP A 88 14.93 -15.95 5.59
N THR A 89 15.35 -15.07 4.68
CA THR A 89 16.68 -15.13 4.04
C THR A 89 17.81 -14.79 5.03
N ASP A 90 17.62 -13.76 5.86
CA ASP A 90 18.61 -13.35 6.87
C ASP A 90 18.76 -14.41 7.96
N GLU A 91 17.66 -14.98 8.45
CA GLU A 91 17.68 -16.11 9.38
C GLU A 91 18.41 -17.32 8.80
N HIS A 92 18.15 -17.65 7.53
CA HIS A 92 18.82 -18.75 6.86
C HIS A 92 20.33 -18.50 6.69
N ALA A 93 20.72 -17.28 6.31
CA ALA A 93 22.13 -16.90 6.21
C ALA A 93 22.84 -16.95 7.57
N ALA A 94 22.20 -16.46 8.63
CA ALA A 94 22.71 -16.52 9.99
C ALA A 94 22.83 -17.96 10.53
N GLN A 95 21.92 -18.86 10.13
CA GLN A 95 22.02 -20.29 10.44
C GLN A 95 23.20 -20.94 9.72
N LEU A 96 23.35 -20.71 8.40
CA LEU A 96 24.49 -21.22 7.63
C LEU A 96 25.83 -20.74 8.20
N HIS A 97 25.93 -19.47 8.57
CA HIS A 97 27.15 -18.92 9.17
C HIS A 97 27.47 -19.56 10.53
N ARG A 98 26.46 -19.83 11.36
CA ARG A 98 26.64 -20.56 12.63
C ARG A 98 27.12 -22.00 12.42
N THR A 99 26.52 -22.71 11.47
CA THR A 99 26.87 -24.10 11.17
C THR A 99 28.29 -24.21 10.60
N TYR A 100 28.60 -23.51 9.52
CA TYR A 100 29.90 -23.62 8.84
C TYR A 100 31.03 -22.82 9.50
N GLY A 101 30.71 -21.72 10.20
CA GLY A 101 31.70 -20.96 10.97
C GLY A 101 32.17 -21.68 12.23
N SER A 102 31.41 -22.67 12.72
CA SER A 102 31.80 -23.52 13.85
C SER A 102 32.73 -24.67 13.46
N GLU A 103 32.72 -25.10 12.19
CA GLU A 103 33.57 -26.19 11.68
C GLU A 103 35.00 -25.73 11.32
N THR A 104 35.25 -24.43 11.17
CA THR A 104 36.58 -23.88 10.83
C THR A 104 37.47 -23.55 12.05
N ARG A 105 37.02 -23.90 13.27
CA ARG A 105 37.79 -23.75 14.51
C ARG A 105 38.20 -25.11 15.09
N TYR A 106 38.99 -25.88 14.35
CA TYR A 106 39.82 -26.97 14.87
C TYR A 106 41.15 -27.01 14.13
#